data_AF-A0A4U9HRD6-F1
#
_entry.id   AF-A0A4U9HRD6-F1
#
_cell.length_a   1.000
_cell.length_b   1.000
_cell.length_c   1.000
_cell.angle_alpha   90.00
_cell.angle_beta   90.00
_cell.angle_gamma   90.00
#
_symmetry.space_group_name_H-M   'P 1'
#
loop_
_entity.id
_entity.type
_entity.pdbx_description
1 polymer ?
#
loop_
_entity_poly.entity_id
_entity_poly.type
_entity_poly.pdbx_seq_one_letter_code
_entity_poly.pdbx_strand_id
1 'polypeptide(L)' 'MYARAMGWKNVGVYDGGWYEWSSNPQNPVATGERGPDASL' A
#
# COMPACT_ATOMS: atom_id res chain seq x y z
N MET A 1 1.47 -1.25 14.61
CA MET A 1 1.59 -2.06 15.85
C MET A 1 0.47 -3.08 16.04
N TYR A 2 -0.78 -2.79 15.66
CA TYR A 2 -1.91 -3.73 15.84
C TYR A 2 -1.71 -5.10 15.17
N ALA A 3 -1.27 -5.15 13.91
CA ALA A 3 -1.00 -6.42 13.22
C ALA A 3 0.04 -7.29 13.96
N ARG A 4 1.07 -6.66 14.54
CA ARG A 4 2.06 -7.33 15.38
C ARG A 4 1.44 -7.86 16.68
N ALA A 5 0.55 -7.08 17.31
CA ALA A 5 -0.19 -7.52 18.50
C ALA A 5 -1.15 -8.68 18.20
N MET A 6 -1.68 -8.76 16.98
CA MET A 6 -2.48 -9.89 16.49
C MET A 6 -1.63 -11.12 16.08
N GLY A 7 -0.31 -11.09 16.29
CA GLY A 7 0.57 -12.24 16.03
C GLY A 7 1.00 -12.42 14.57
N TRP A 8 0.79 -11.42 13.69
CA TRP A 8 1.21 -11.51 12.30
C TRP A 8 2.74 -11.40 12.21
N LYS A 9 3.38 -12.44 11.63
CA LYS A 9 4.83 -12.63 11.70
C LYS A 9 5.63 -11.86 10.65
N ASN A 10 5.03 -11.56 9.50
CA ASN A 10 5.70 -10.91 8.38
C ASN A 10 4.97 -9.63 7.99
N VAL A 11 5.23 -8.56 8.74
CA VAL A 11 4.62 -7.23 8.53
C VAL A 11 5.73 -6.20 8.42
N GLY A 12 5.59 -5.27 7.48
CA GLY A 12 6.52 -4.16 7.27
C GLY A 12 5.77 -2.84 7.12
N VAL A 13 6.48 -1.75 7.36
CA VAL A 13 5.99 -0.40 7.06
C VAL A 13 6.74 0.09 5.83
N TYR A 14 6.00 0.52 4.82
CA TYR A 14 6.57 1.25 3.69
C TYR A 14 6.62 2.74 4.06
N ASP A 15 7.79 3.20 4.49
CA ASP A 15 8.00 4.52 5.11
C ASP A 15 7.75 5.68 4.14
N GLY A 16 8.22 5.57 2.89
CA GLY A 16 8.02 6.61 1.88
C GLY A 16 6.56 6.77 1.44
N GLY A 17 5.77 5.71 1.54
CA GLY A 17 4.33 5.72 1.30
C GLY A 17 3.95 6.40 -0.02
N TRP A 18 2.83 7.13 -0.01
CA TRP A 18 2.36 7.84 -1.18
C TRP A 18 3.29 8.99 -1.61
N TYR A 19 3.93 9.67 -0.66
CA TYR A 19 4.76 10.84 -0.96
C TYR A 19 5.96 10.43 -1.83
N GLU A 20 6.66 9.36 -1.45
CA GLU A 20 7.74 8.81 -2.27
C GLU A 20 7.18 8.20 -3.56
N TRP A 21 6.12 7.39 -3.50
CA TRP A 21 5.59 6.71 -4.68
C TRP A 21 5.16 7.66 -5.79
N SER A 22 4.45 8.74 -5.43
CA SER A 22 3.96 9.76 -6.38
C SER A 22 5.05 10.68 -6.94
N SER A 23 6.24 10.68 -6.33
CA SER A 23 7.38 11.50 -6.79
C SER A 23 7.96 11.01 -8.12
N ASN A 24 7.77 9.74 -8.47
CA ASN A 24 8.12 9.20 -9.79
C ASN A 24 6.87 9.08 -10.67
N PRO A 25 6.72 9.91 -11.72
CA PRO A 25 5.56 9.88 -12.61
C PRO A 25 5.37 8.57 -13.39
N GLN A 26 6.41 7.73 -13.48
CA GLN A 26 6.32 6.43 -14.15
C GLN A 26 5.68 5.36 -13.27
N ASN A 27 5.57 5.60 -11.96
CA ASN A 27 4.92 4.66 -11.06
C ASN A 27 3.40 4.61 -11.34
N PRO A 28 2.79 3.42 -11.41
CA PRO A 28 1.37 3.31 -11.68
C PRO A 28 0.54 3.88 -10.52
N VAL A 29 -0.56 4.52 -10.87
CA VAL A 29 -1.54 5.10 -9.93
C VAL A 29 -2.94 4.69 -10.36
N ALA A 30 -3.73 4.20 -9.42
CA ALA A 30 -5.13 3.88 -9.64
C ALA A 30 -6.03 4.93 -8.96
N THR A 31 -7.12 5.32 -9.62
CA THR A 31 -8.09 6.34 -9.16
C THR A 31 -9.54 5.87 -9.39
N GLY A 32 -10.52 6.55 -8.78
CA GLY A 32 -11.95 6.22 -8.92
C GLY A 32 -12.45 5.08 -8.02
N GLU A 33 -13.76 4.78 -8.08
CA GLU A 33 -14.38 3.66 -7.37
C GLU A 33 -13.94 2.31 -7.94
N ARG A 34 -13.66 1.35 -7.06
CA ARG A 34 -13.14 0.02 -7.43
C ARG A 34 -13.44 -1.04 -6.38
N GLY A 35 -13.71 -2.26 -6.85
CA GLY A 35 -13.96 -3.44 -6.02
C GLY A 35 -12.71 -4.30 -5.77
N PRO A 36 -12.84 -5.39 -5.00
CA PRO A 36 -11.73 -6.26 -4.62
C PRO A 36 -10.94 -6.82 -5.82
N ASP A 37 -11.64 -7.15 -6.90
CA ASP A 37 -11.04 -7.77 -8.09
C ASP A 37 -10.20 -6.80 -8.93
N ALA A 38 -10.29 -5.49 -8.67
CA ALA A 38 -9.53 -4.47 -9.41
C ALA A 38 -8.04 -4.41 -9.03
N SER A 39 -7.61 -5.24 -8.06
CA SER A 39 -6.21 -5.30 -7.59
C SER A 39 -5.61 -6.71 -7.72
N LEU A 40 -6.32 -7.63 -8.39
CA LEU A 40 -5.83 -8.95 -8.81
C LEU A 40 -5.02 -8.84 -10.11
#